data_AF-A0A554KQB4-F1
#
_entry.id   AF-A0A554KQB4-F1
#
_cell.length_a   1.000
_cell.length_b   1.000
_cell.length_c   1.000
_cell.angle_alpha   90.00
_cell.angle_beta   90.00
_cell.angle_gamma   90.00
#
_symmetry.space_group_name_H-M   'P 1'
#
loop_
_entity.id
_entity.type
_entity.pdbx_description
1 polymer ?
#
loop_
_entity_poly.entity_id
_entity_poly.type
_entity_poly.pdbx_seq_one_letter_code
_entity_poly.pdbx_strand_id
1 'polypeptide(L)'
;MFEVSKLSNLIKVCLAGLNDRQQEIVEGRYGLNKAESLTLAELGTDYGLTRERVRQIEALALKATRQKAEGAEFADFAKAVASILKSVGGVKREDALVADLVKVSNIS
;
A
#
# COMPACT_ATOMS: atom_id res chain seq x y z
N MET A 1 -10.32 7.68 -15.49
CA MET A 1 -10.83 7.63 -14.09
C MET A 1 -9.89 6.83 -13.17
N PHE A 2 -9.10 7.53 -12.34
CA PHE A 2 -8.29 6.97 -11.25
C PHE A 2 -8.63 7.78 -10.00
N GLU A 3 -9.84 7.54 -9.49
CA GLU A 3 -10.32 8.16 -8.26
C GLU A 3 -9.53 7.64 -7.03
N VAL A 4 -9.60 8.35 -5.90
CA VAL A 4 -9.17 7.83 -4.58
C VAL A 4 -9.75 6.44 -4.32
N SER A 5 -10.95 6.18 -4.84
CA SER A 5 -11.60 4.87 -4.84
C SER A 5 -10.77 3.79 -5.56
N LYS A 6 -10.03 4.11 -6.63
CA LYS A 6 -9.22 3.15 -7.40
C LYS A 6 -7.92 2.75 -6.71
N LEU A 7 -7.20 3.69 -6.08
CA LEU A 7 -6.04 3.34 -5.25
C LEU A 7 -6.47 2.55 -4.00
N SER A 8 -7.57 2.98 -3.36
CA SER A 8 -8.18 2.22 -2.27
C SER A 8 -8.58 0.81 -2.71
N ASN A 9 -9.15 0.66 -3.91
CA ASN A 9 -9.51 -0.64 -4.46
C ASN A 9 -8.28 -1.50 -4.77
N LEU A 10 -7.20 -0.95 -5.34
CA LEU A 10 -5.95 -1.68 -5.55
C LEU A 10 -5.38 -2.21 -4.23
N ILE A 11 -5.37 -1.37 -3.18
CA ILE A 11 -4.94 -1.77 -1.85
C ILE A 11 -5.85 -2.90 -1.34
N LYS A 12 -7.18 -2.77 -1.43
CA LYS A 12 -8.14 -3.81 -1.03
C LYS A 12 -7.92 -5.13 -1.76
N VAL A 13 -7.71 -5.11 -3.08
CA VAL A 13 -7.43 -6.30 -3.89
C VAL A 13 -6.14 -6.98 -3.42
N CYS A 14 -5.12 -6.19 -3.10
CA CYS A 14 -3.86 -6.68 -2.55
C CYS A 14 -4.01 -7.33 -1.18
N LEU A 15 -4.86 -6.76 -0.31
CA LEU A 15 -5.10 -7.26 1.04
C LEU A 15 -6.10 -8.44 1.07
N ALA A 16 -6.96 -8.59 0.07
CA ALA A 16 -8.00 -9.64 0.03
C ALA A 16 -7.47 -11.09 0.07
N GLY A 17 -6.18 -11.30 -0.18
CA GLY A 17 -5.53 -12.62 -0.05
C GLY A 17 -4.96 -12.93 1.33
N LEU A 18 -5.04 -11.98 2.26
CA LEU A 18 -4.53 -12.11 3.62
C LEU A 18 -5.62 -12.66 4.54
N ASN A 19 -5.20 -13.34 5.61
CA ASN A 19 -6.11 -13.59 6.72
C ASN A 19 -6.30 -12.31 7.57
N ASP A 20 -7.35 -12.28 8.38
CA ASP A 20 -7.72 -11.12 9.19
C ASP A 20 -6.54 -10.55 9.99
N ARG A 21 -5.76 -11.41 10.66
CA ARG A 21 -4.62 -10.98 11.47
C ARG A 21 -3.46 -10.41 10.64
N GLN A 22 -3.21 -10.95 9.46
CA GLN A 22 -2.24 -10.41 8.52
C GLN A 22 -2.67 -9.05 7.99
N GLN A 23 -3.96 -8.92 7.66
CA GLN A 23 -4.54 -7.68 7.18
C GLN A 23 -4.46 -6.60 8.26
N GLU A 24 -4.88 -6.88 9.50
CA GLU A 24 -4.79 -5.97 10.63
C GLU A 24 -3.35 -5.51 10.92
N ILE A 25 -2.38 -6.43 10.92
CA ILE A 25 -0.96 -6.08 11.14
C ILE A 25 -0.43 -5.18 10.02
N VAL A 26 -0.74 -5.47 8.75
CA VAL A 26 -0.28 -4.66 7.61
C VAL A 26 -0.98 -3.30 7.61
N GLU A 27 -2.28 -3.25 7.88
CA GLU A 27 -3.03 -2.00 7.94
C GLU A 27 -2.51 -1.09 9.04
N GLY A 28 -2.32 -1.61 10.26
CA GLY A 28 -1.75 -0.86 11.37
C GLY A 28 -0.29 -0.46 11.11
N ARG A 29 0.53 -1.34 10.51
CA ARG A 29 1.94 -1.05 10.26
C ARG A 29 2.16 0.09 9.27
N TYR A 30 1.33 0.17 8.22
CA TYR A 30 1.48 1.14 7.14
C TYR A 30 0.45 2.27 7.17
N GLY A 31 -0.37 2.37 8.23
CA GLY A 31 -1.36 3.43 8.39
C GLY A 31 -2.46 3.39 7.31
N LEU A 32 -2.85 2.18 6.89
CA LEU A 32 -3.92 2.00 5.91
C LEU A 32 -5.29 2.11 6.60
N ASN A 33 -6.35 2.32 5.82
CA ASN A 33 -7.73 2.43 6.34
C ASN A 33 -7.93 3.44 7.49
N LYS A 34 -7.20 4.57 7.44
CA LYS A 34 -7.23 5.64 8.45
C LYS A 34 -6.61 5.25 9.80
N ALA A 35 -5.86 4.16 9.86
CA ALA A 35 -5.01 3.87 11.01
C ALA A 35 -3.80 4.81 11.04
N GLU A 36 -3.33 5.16 12.22
CA GLU A 36 -1.97 5.68 12.37
C GLU A 36 -0.96 4.54 12.17
N SER A 37 0.22 4.84 11.61
CA SER A 37 1.25 3.83 11.43
C SER A 37 1.86 3.43 12.78
N LEU A 38 1.78 2.14 13.11
CA LEU A 38 2.32 1.57 14.34
C LEU A 38 3.67 0.86 14.11
N THR A 39 4.47 0.78 15.15
CA THR A 39 5.68 -0.03 15.20
C THR A 39 5.37 -1.51 15.42
N LEU A 40 6.30 -2.40 15.06
CA LEU A 40 6.17 -3.84 15.35
C LEU A 40 6.05 -4.13 16.85
N ALA A 41 6.56 -3.25 17.72
CA ALA A 41 6.49 -3.40 19.16
C ALA A 41 5.13 -2.97 19.72
N GLU A 42 4.56 -1.87 19.20
CA GLU A 42 3.20 -1.42 19.55
C GLU A 42 2.17 -2.47 19.10
N LEU A 43 2.24 -2.93 17.84
CA LEU A 43 1.41 -4.04 17.36
C LEU A 43 1.63 -5.31 18.21
N GLY A 44 2.87 -5.59 18.62
CA GLY A 44 3.14 -6.72 19.51
C GLY A 44 2.37 -6.60 20.83
N THR A 45 2.36 -5.41 21.40
CA THR A 45 1.63 -5.12 22.64
C THR A 45 0.13 -5.29 22.46
N ASP A 46 -0.45 -4.72 21.40
CA ASP A 46 -1.89 -4.76 21.14
C ASP A 46 -2.43 -6.18 20.90
N TYR A 47 -1.64 -7.03 20.24
CA TYR A 47 -2.03 -8.40 19.91
C TYR A 47 -1.52 -9.46 20.91
N GLY A 48 -0.82 -9.05 21.98
CA GLY A 48 -0.20 -9.98 22.94
C GLY A 48 0.89 -10.86 22.31
N LEU A 49 1.61 -10.33 21.33
CA LEU A 49 2.66 -11.00 20.56
C LEU A 49 4.03 -10.37 20.81
N THR A 50 5.09 -11.15 20.61
CA THR A 50 6.44 -10.58 20.57
C THR A 50 6.64 -9.78 19.28
N ARG A 51 7.54 -8.78 19.32
CA ARG A 51 7.96 -8.01 18.14
C ARG A 51 8.37 -8.92 16.97
N GLU A 52 9.11 -10.00 17.25
CA GLU A 52 9.55 -10.93 16.22
C GLU A 52 8.39 -11.73 15.62
N ARG A 53 7.38 -12.07 16.43
CA ARG A 53 6.19 -12.74 15.91
C ARG A 53 5.39 -11.83 14.97
N VAL A 54 5.26 -10.55 15.30
CA VAL A 54 4.64 -9.56 14.41
C VAL A 54 5.45 -9.42 13.12
N ARG A 55 6.79 -9.34 13.19
CA ARG A 55 7.67 -9.30 12.01
C ARG A 55 7.48 -10.50 11.08
N GLN A 56 7.31 -11.70 11.64
CA GLN A 56 7.04 -12.90 10.84
C GLN A 56 5.69 -12.81 10.12
N ILE A 57 4.66 -12.32 10.80
CA ILE A 57 3.33 -12.16 10.21
C ILE A 57 3.35 -11.10 9.11
N GLU A 58 4.01 -9.95 9.35
CA GLU A 58 4.24 -8.89 8.35
C GLU A 58 4.94 -9.46 7.11
N ALA A 59 6.03 -10.21 7.28
CA ALA A 59 6.77 -10.79 6.16
C ALA A 59 5.93 -11.77 5.33
N LEU A 60 5.11 -12.61 5.98
CA LEU A 60 4.19 -13.52 5.29
C LEU A 60 3.10 -12.76 4.54
N ALA A 61 2.56 -11.70 5.16
CA ALA A 61 1.54 -10.87 4.55
C ALA A 61 2.08 -10.15 3.30
N LEU A 62 3.23 -9.49 3.41
CA LEU A 62 3.89 -8.81 2.28
C LEU A 62 4.19 -9.77 1.12
N LYS A 63 4.61 -11.01 1.43
CA LYS A 63 4.85 -12.04 0.41
C LYS A 63 3.57 -12.38 -0.35
N ALA A 64 2.45 -12.56 0.35
CA ALA A 64 1.15 -12.82 -0.27
C ALA A 64 0.65 -11.63 -1.08
N THR A 65 0.79 -10.41 -0.55
CA THR A 65 0.41 -9.17 -1.24
C THR A 65 1.19 -8.97 -2.53
N ARG A 66 2.49 -9.29 -2.55
CA ARG A 66 3.34 -9.16 -3.75
C ARG A 66 2.82 -9.99 -4.92
N GLN A 67 2.39 -11.22 -4.67
CA GLN A 67 1.82 -12.09 -5.71
C GLN A 67 0.53 -11.52 -6.31
N LYS A 68 -0.24 -10.76 -5.52
CA LYS A 68 -1.46 -10.07 -5.99
C LYS A 68 -1.16 -8.76 -6.72
N ALA A 69 -0.03 -8.11 -6.39
CA ALA A 69 0.45 -6.88 -7.03
C ALA A 69 1.10 -7.10 -8.41
N GLU A 70 1.16 -8.33 -8.92
CA GLU A 70 1.65 -8.65 -10.27
C GLU A 70 0.54 -8.57 -11.34
N GLY A 71 -0.71 -8.26 -10.95
CA GLY A 71 -1.84 -8.08 -11.86
C GLY A 71 -1.74 -6.85 -12.76
N ALA A 72 -2.41 -6.89 -13.91
CA ALA A 72 -2.39 -5.83 -14.93
C ALA A 72 -2.72 -4.44 -14.37
N GLU A 73 -3.67 -4.35 -13.43
CA GLU A 73 -4.08 -3.06 -12.83
C GLU A 73 -2.95 -2.40 -12.02
N PHE A 74 -2.13 -3.18 -11.32
CA PHE A 74 -0.96 -2.68 -10.59
C PHE A 74 0.16 -2.27 -11.54
N ALA A 75 0.38 -3.04 -12.60
CA ALA A 75 1.37 -2.72 -13.63
C ALA A 75 1.05 -1.37 -14.29
N ASP A 76 -0.23 -1.08 -14.56
CA ASP A 76 -0.63 0.18 -15.16
C ASP A 76 -0.51 1.36 -14.20
N PHE A 77 -0.82 1.17 -12.91
CA PHE A 77 -0.53 2.18 -11.89
C PHE A 77 0.98 2.47 -11.78
N ALA A 78 1.80 1.42 -11.71
CA ALA A 78 3.27 1.56 -11.62
C ALA A 78 3.85 2.28 -12.85
N LYS A 79 3.33 1.99 -14.07
CA LYS A 79 3.71 2.72 -15.29
C LYS A 79 3.33 4.20 -15.20
N ALA A 80 2.14 4.53 -14.69
CA ALA A 80 1.71 5.91 -14.54
C ALA A 80 2.64 6.69 -13.60
N VAL A 81 2.96 6.13 -12.43
CA VAL A 81 3.91 6.71 -11.47
C VAL A 81 5.29 6.88 -12.11
N ALA A 82 5.79 5.83 -12.78
CA ALA A 82 7.09 5.87 -13.44
C ALA A 82 7.16 6.93 -14.55
N SER A 83 6.08 7.14 -15.30
CA SER A 83 5.98 8.19 -16.32
C SER A 83 6.07 9.58 -15.70
N ILE A 84 5.34 9.82 -14.60
CA ILE A 84 5.39 11.10 -13.87
C ILE A 84 6.80 11.34 -13.34
N LEU A 85 7.41 10.36 -12.66
CA LEU A 85 8.75 10.50 -12.11
C LEU A 85 9.79 10.76 -13.21
N LYS A 86 9.72 10.07 -14.35
CA LYS A 86 10.60 10.33 -15.49
C LYS A 86 10.50 11.76 -16.02
N SER A 87 9.29 12.35 -16.06
CA SER A 87 9.11 13.73 -16.52
C SER A 87 9.70 14.79 -15.58
N VAL A 88 9.97 14.45 -14.31
CA VAL A 88 10.47 15.39 -13.29
C VAL A 88 11.90 15.08 -12.81
N GLY A 89 12.65 14.24 -13.54
CA GLY A 89 14.03 13.90 -13.18
C GLY A 89 14.18 12.76 -12.16
N GLY A 90 13.14 11.96 -11.95
CA GLY A 90 13.17 10.71 -11.19
C GLY A 90 12.78 10.82 -9.71
N VAL A 91 12.68 12.04 -9.17
CA VAL A 91 12.31 12.27 -7.76
C VAL A 91 11.27 13.37 -7.68
N LYS A 92 10.25 13.15 -6.86
CA LYS A 92 9.21 14.14 -6.57
C LYS A 92 8.80 14.05 -5.11
N ARG A 93 8.41 15.18 -4.52
CA ARG A 93 7.78 15.16 -3.18
C ARG A 93 6.45 14.39 -3.25
N GLU A 94 6.13 13.68 -2.18
CA GLU A 94 4.93 12.84 -2.10
C GLU A 94 3.64 13.63 -2.33
N ASP A 95 3.48 14.76 -1.65
CA ASP A 95 2.34 15.67 -1.79
C ASP A 95 2.08 16.05 -3.25
N ALA A 96 3.14 16.41 -3.97
CA ALA A 96 3.07 16.81 -5.36
C ALA A 96 2.87 15.62 -6.31
N LEU A 97 3.44 14.45 -5.99
CA LEU A 97 3.25 13.22 -6.77
C LEU A 97 1.79 12.75 -6.71
N VAL A 98 1.20 12.76 -5.52
CA VAL A 98 -0.21 12.41 -5.31
C VAL A 98 -1.12 13.38 -6.07
N ALA A 99 -0.85 14.69 -6.00
CA ALA A 99 -1.62 15.69 -6.74
C ALA A 99 -1.58 15.47 -8.26
N ASP A 100 -0.42 15.11 -8.81
CA ASP A 100 -0.27 14.87 -10.25
C ASP A 100 -0.93 13.56 -10.70
N LEU A 101 -0.86 12.50 -9.88
CA LEU A 101 -1.57 11.25 -10.14
C LEU A 101 -3.09 11.46 -10.23
N VAL A 102 -3.64 12.35 -9.40
CA VAL A 102 -5.06 12.74 -9.44
C VAL A 102 -5.38 13.60 -10.68
N LYS A 103 -4.45 14.42 -11.16
CA LYS A 103 -4.66 15.26 -12.36
C LYS A 103 -4.62 14.46 -13.66
N VAL A 104 -3.61 13.60 -13.83
CA VAL A 104 -3.44 12.75 -15.02
C VAL A 104 -4.68 11.88 -15.27
N SER A 105 -5.43 11.58 -14.21
CA SER A 105 -6.59 10.69 -14.24
C SER A 105 -7.94 11.40 -14.47
N ASN A 106 -7.98 12.73 -14.40
CA ASN A 106 -9.15 13.59 -14.67
C ASN A 106 -9.16 14.18 -16.09
N ILE A 107 -8.14 13.93 -16.91
CA ILE A 107 -7.99 14.50 -18.26
C ILE A 107 -8.41 13.51 -19.37
N SER A 108 -9.00 12.35 -19.03
CA SER A 108 -9.50 11.38 -20.02
C SER A 108 -10.89 10.87 -19.72
#